data_AF-A0A7U4QNV8-F1
#
_entry.id   AF-A0A7U4QNV8-F1
#
_cell.length_a   1.000
_cell.length_b   1.000
_cell.length_c   1.000
_cell.angle_alpha   90.00
_cell.angle_beta   90.00
_cell.angle_gamma   90.00
#
_symmetry.space_group_name_H-M   'P 1'
#
loop_
_entity.id
_entity.type
_entity.pdbx_description
1 polymer ?
#
loop_
_entity_poly.entity_id
_entity_poly.type
_entity_poly.pdbx_seq_one_letter_code
_entity_poly.pdbx_strand_id
1 'polypeptide(L)'
;MIDGIWWLVILLAVIAVLWFIAHLRGTKSNYKDKNHKLSATKSQANDSLQKTAVLIKQHFPDYRTSRRAKHLLIVKEGKKIAMITIDNSIAVGQRRLGDVPIINYHRVPNRAQLSTDLQDVY
;
A
#
# COMPACT_ATOMS: atom_id res chain seq x y z
N MET A 1 33.89 -2.42 46.36
CA MET A 1 34.70 -2.25 45.14
C MET A 1 34.34 -3.42 44.24
N ILE A 2 33.81 -3.19 43.05
CA ILE A 2 33.54 -4.31 42.13
C ILE A 2 34.90 -4.83 41.67
N ASP A 3 35.18 -6.10 42.00
CA ASP A 3 36.40 -6.78 41.61
C ASP A 3 36.46 -6.89 40.07
N GLY A 4 37.66 -6.84 39.49
CA GLY A 4 37.84 -6.85 38.03
C GLY A 4 37.18 -8.04 37.33
N ILE A 5 37.06 -9.17 38.04
CA ILE A 5 36.39 -10.39 37.56
C ILE A 5 34.87 -10.20 37.47
N TRP A 6 34.25 -9.48 38.42
CA TRP A 6 32.82 -9.18 38.39
C TRP A 6 32.44 -8.26 37.23
N TRP A 7 33.34 -7.35 36.85
CA TRP A 7 33.15 -6.50 35.68
C TRP A 7 33.09 -7.32 34.38
N LEU A 8 33.93 -8.35 34.23
CA LEU A 8 33.92 -9.25 33.07
C LEU A 8 32.61 -10.04 32.95
N VAL A 9 32.04 -10.49 34.06
CA VAL A 9 30.76 -11.21 34.08
C VAL A 9 29.62 -10.31 33.58
N ILE A 10 29.59 -9.06 34.03
CA ILE A 10 28.59 -8.07 33.60
C ILE A 10 28.75 -7.77 32.10
N LEU A 11 29.99 -7.61 31.63
CA LEU A 11 30.27 -7.36 30.21
C LEU A 11 29.77 -8.52 29.33
N LEU A 12 30.06 -9.76 29.71
CA LEU A 12 29.61 -10.95 28.98
C LEU A 12 28.09 -11.09 28.98
N ALA A 13 27.43 -10.80 30.10
CA ALA A 13 25.97 -10.81 30.18
C ALA A 13 25.34 -9.78 29.23
N VAL A 14 25.88 -8.56 29.16
CA VAL A 14 25.41 -7.51 28.25
C VAL A 14 25.59 -7.92 26.79
N ILE A 15 26.74 -8.51 26.44
CA ILE A 15 27.01 -9.02 25.09
C ILE A 15 26.01 -10.14 24.71
N ALA A 16 25.74 -11.08 25.63
CA ALA A 16 24.79 -12.15 25.39
C ALA A 16 23.36 -11.64 25.19
N VAL A 17 22.93 -10.63 25.96
CA VAL A 17 21.60 -9.99 25.81
C VAL A 17 21.49 -9.26 24.47
N LEU A 18 22.50 -8.47 24.09
CA LEU A 18 22.54 -7.79 22.79
C LEU A 18 22.54 -8.79 21.62
N TRP A 19 23.32 -9.86 21.74
CA TRP A 19 23.36 -10.94 20.75
C TRP A 19 22.01 -11.65 20.64
N PHE A 20 21.35 -11.95 21.76
CA PHE A 20 20.02 -12.56 21.79
C PHE A 20 18.96 -11.64 21.17
N ILE A 21 18.99 -10.34 21.47
CA ILE A 21 18.11 -9.34 20.84
C ILE A 21 18.35 -9.25 19.34
N ALA A 22 19.61 -9.31 18.89
CA ALA A 22 19.95 -9.32 17.48
C ALA A 22 19.48 -10.61 16.79
N HIS A 23 19.62 -11.77 17.44
CA HIS A 23 19.13 -13.05 16.92
C HIS A 23 17.60 -13.09 16.82
N LEU A 24 16.89 -12.52 17.80
CA LEU A 24 15.44 -12.32 17.73
C LEU A 24 15.02 -11.34 16.62
N ARG A 25 15.90 -10.42 16.20
CA ARG A 25 15.67 -9.50 15.07
C ARG A 25 16.08 -10.09 13.71
N GLY A 26 16.67 -11.28 13.70
CA GLY A 26 17.35 -11.88 12.54
C GLY A 26 16.56 -12.92 11.74
N THR A 27 15.32 -12.64 11.32
CA THR A 27 14.73 -13.17 10.06
C THR A 27 13.62 -12.26 9.53
N LYS A 28 13.96 -11.01 9.17
CA LYS A 28 13.24 -10.28 8.10
C LYS A 28 14.20 -9.58 7.17
N SER A 29 15.17 -10.32 6.62
CA SER A 29 15.67 -10.03 5.27
C SER A 29 14.67 -10.60 4.25
N ASN A 30 13.51 -9.95 4.17
CA ASN A 30 12.74 -10.01 2.95
C ASN A 30 12.24 -8.59 2.70
N TYR A 31 12.89 -7.94 1.74
CA TYR A 31 12.28 -6.89 0.96
C TYR A 31 11.09 -7.50 0.21
N LYS A 32 10.01 -7.73 0.96
CA LYS A 32 8.66 -7.90 0.46
C LYS A 32 7.85 -6.92 1.28
N ASP A 33 7.53 -5.81 0.63
CA ASP A 33 6.52 -4.87 1.07
C ASP A 33 5.38 -5.65 1.70
N LYS A 34 5.19 -5.37 2.99
CA LYS A 34 4.15 -5.95 3.82
C LYS A 34 2.84 -5.46 3.24
N ASN A 35 2.24 -6.28 2.37
CA ASN A 35 0.80 -6.31 2.17
C ASN A 35 0.21 -6.55 3.56
N HIS A 36 -0.23 -5.45 4.17
CA HIS A 36 -0.95 -5.43 5.43
C HIS A 36 -2.29 -6.14 5.18
N LYS A 37 -2.30 -7.47 5.34
CA LYS A 37 -3.51 -8.30 5.36
C LYS A 37 -4.25 -8.01 6.66
N LEU A 38 -4.86 -6.82 6.74
CA LEU A 38 -5.99 -6.58 7.62
C LEU A 38 -7.24 -7.14 6.93
N SER A 39 -7.95 -7.99 7.66
CA SER A 39 -9.33 -8.40 7.41
C SER A 39 -9.63 -8.97 6.01
N ALA A 40 -9.14 -10.19 5.74
CA ALA A 40 -9.74 -11.06 4.73
C ALA A 40 -10.88 -11.88 5.37
N THR A 41 -11.88 -11.20 5.92
CA THR A 41 -13.12 -11.82 6.39
C THR A 41 -14.26 -10.99 5.82
N LYS A 42 -14.84 -11.45 4.71
CA LYS A 42 -16.01 -10.90 4.00
C LYS A 42 -15.82 -9.58 3.20
N SER A 43 -15.11 -9.57 2.08
CA SER A 43 -15.44 -8.69 0.93
C SER A 43 -14.54 -8.92 -0.29
N GLN A 44 -14.62 -10.09 -0.95
CA GLN A 44 -13.86 -10.31 -2.19
C GLN A 44 -14.74 -10.70 -3.39
N ALA A 45 -16.05 -10.88 -3.19
CA ALA A 45 -17.01 -11.10 -4.29
C ALA A 45 -17.70 -9.79 -4.76
N ASN A 46 -17.57 -8.68 -4.01
CA ASN A 46 -18.22 -7.39 -4.27
C ASN A 46 -17.24 -6.20 -4.18
N ASP A 47 -15.97 -6.41 -4.55
CA ASP A 47 -14.97 -5.33 -4.54
C ASP A 47 -15.22 -4.36 -5.71
N SER A 48 -15.81 -3.20 -5.41
CA SER A 48 -16.10 -2.12 -6.36
C SER A 48 -14.85 -1.68 -7.13
N LEU A 49 -13.68 -1.75 -6.48
CA LEU A 49 -12.40 -1.41 -7.11
C LEU A 49 -11.96 -2.47 -8.11
N GLN A 50 -12.30 -3.74 -7.88
CA GLN A 50 -12.06 -4.81 -8.86
C GLN A 50 -12.97 -4.66 -10.08
N LYS A 51 -14.25 -4.30 -9.88
CA LYS A 51 -15.16 -3.97 -10.99
C LYS A 51 -14.63 -2.80 -11.83
N THR A 52 -14.11 -1.78 -11.15
CA THR A 52 -13.47 -0.63 -11.81
C THR A 52 -12.22 -1.04 -12.58
N ALA A 53 -11.38 -1.93 -12.02
CA ALA A 53 -10.20 -2.43 -12.72
C ALA A 53 -10.55 -3.21 -14.00
N VAL A 54 -11.61 -4.02 -13.96
CA VAL A 54 -12.12 -4.73 -15.15
C VAL A 54 -12.61 -3.74 -16.20
N LEU A 55 -13.38 -2.73 -15.79
CA LEU A 55 -13.88 -1.68 -16.69
C LEU A 55 -12.74 -0.92 -17.36
N ILE A 56 -11.70 -0.55 -16.59
CA ILE A 56 -10.51 0.11 -17.14
C ILE A 56 -9.82 -0.79 -18.17
N LYS A 57 -9.58 -2.05 -17.83
CA LYS A 57 -8.93 -3.01 -18.74
C LYS A 57 -9.70 -3.21 -20.05
N GLN A 58 -11.03 -3.17 -20.01
CA GLN A 58 -11.89 -3.35 -21.19
C GLN A 58 -11.95 -2.10 -22.09
N HIS A 59 -12.02 -0.90 -21.50
CA HIS A 59 -12.28 0.33 -22.26
C HIS A 59 -11.04 1.20 -22.48
N PHE A 60 -9.97 0.96 -21.74
CA PHE A 60 -8.76 1.79 -21.71
C PHE A 60 -7.50 0.89 -21.76
N PRO A 61 -7.21 0.26 -22.92
CA PRO A 61 -6.15 -0.75 -23.04
C PRO A 61 -4.74 -0.20 -22.75
N ASP A 62 -4.52 1.10 -22.96
CA ASP A 62 -3.24 1.77 -22.70
C ASP A 62 -2.98 2.02 -21.20
N TYR A 63 -3.99 1.79 -20.37
CA TYR A 63 -3.96 2.02 -18.93
C TYR A 63 -3.77 0.69 -18.20
N ARG A 64 -2.70 0.60 -17.43
CA ARG A 64 -2.41 -0.52 -16.55
C ARG A 64 -2.91 -0.22 -15.15
N THR A 65 -3.69 -1.14 -14.58
CA THR A 65 -4.21 -1.02 -13.22
C THR A 65 -3.46 -1.93 -12.25
N SER A 66 -3.09 -1.43 -11.08
CA SER A 66 -2.49 -2.21 -10.00
C SER A 66 -3.24 -2.00 -8.68
N ARG A 67 -3.71 -3.08 -8.06
CA ARG A 67 -4.42 -3.03 -6.78
C ARG A 67 -3.45 -2.77 -5.63
N ARG A 68 -3.72 -1.75 -4.81
CA ARG A 68 -2.94 -1.40 -3.61
C ARG A 68 -3.88 -1.25 -2.41
N ALA A 69 -4.17 -2.35 -1.72
CA ALA A 69 -5.11 -2.40 -0.60
C ALA A 69 -6.45 -1.70 -0.92
N LYS A 70 -6.72 -0.53 -0.33
CA LYS A 70 -7.95 0.25 -0.55
C LYS A 70 -7.93 1.13 -1.80
N HIS A 71 -6.86 1.07 -2.58
CA HIS A 71 -6.63 1.92 -3.74
C HIS A 71 -6.45 1.10 -5.02
N LEU A 72 -6.71 1.73 -6.16
CA LEU A 72 -6.43 1.22 -7.49
C LEU A 72 -5.51 2.21 -8.19
N LEU A 73 -4.24 1.84 -8.37
CA LEU A 73 -3.26 2.67 -9.05
C LEU A 73 -3.42 2.51 -10.56
N ILE A 74 -3.40 3.63 -11.28
CA ILE A 74 -3.47 3.68 -12.73
C ILE A 74 -2.15 4.20 -13.29
N VAL A 75 -1.61 3.45 -14.24
CA VAL A 75 -0.34 3.71 -14.91
C VAL A 75 -0.56 3.74 -16.40
N LYS A 76 -0.12 4.79 -17.08
CA LYS A 76 -0.10 4.90 -18.54
C LYS A 76 1.35 5.09 -18.98
N GLU A 77 1.81 4.32 -19.96
CA GLU A 77 3.19 4.44 -20.50
C GLU A 77 4.30 4.37 -19.43
N GLY A 78 4.08 3.65 -18.34
CA GLY A 78 5.03 3.55 -17.21
C GLY A 78 4.99 4.71 -16.21
N LYS A 79 4.22 5.79 -16.49
CA LYS A 79 3.98 6.90 -15.55
C LYS A 79 2.72 6.64 -14.72
N LYS A 80 2.83 6.83 -13.41
CA LYS A 80 1.67 6.81 -12.50
C LYS A 80 0.86 8.08 -12.73
N ILE A 81 -0.39 7.93 -13.16
CA ILE A 81 -1.23 9.08 -13.51
C ILE A 81 -2.30 9.35 -12.45
N ALA A 82 -2.88 8.33 -11.85
CA ALA A 82 -3.96 8.50 -10.87
C ALA A 82 -4.02 7.34 -9.90
N MET A 83 -4.61 7.59 -8.74
CA MET A 83 -4.97 6.57 -7.77
C MET A 83 -6.46 6.67 -7.46
N ILE A 84 -7.21 5.61 -7.71
CA ILE A 84 -8.65 5.56 -7.45
C ILE A 84 -8.92 4.98 -6.06
N THR A 85 -9.79 5.62 -5.30
CA THR A 85 -10.44 5.05 -4.10
C THR A 85 -11.93 4.97 -4.30
N ILE A 86 -12.58 4.01 -3.63
CA ILE A 86 -14.03 3.92 -3.58
C ILE A 86 -14.45 3.88 -2.11
N ASP A 87 -14.91 5.01 -1.59
CA ASP A 87 -15.32 5.19 -0.20
C ASP A 87 -16.45 6.23 -0.08
N ASN A 88 -17.50 5.89 0.67
CA ASN A 88 -18.66 6.76 0.94
C ASN A 88 -18.42 7.79 2.05
N SER A 89 -17.42 7.56 2.90
CA SER A 89 -17.11 8.39 4.07
C SER A 89 -16.07 9.48 3.77
N ILE A 90 -15.36 9.35 2.65
CA ILE A 90 -14.33 10.28 2.24
C ILE A 90 -14.95 11.43 1.45
N ALA A 91 -14.87 12.65 2.00
CA ALA A 91 -15.22 13.86 1.27
C ALA A 91 -14.41 13.98 -0.02
N VAL A 92 -15.09 14.37 -1.11
CA VAL A 92 -14.46 14.68 -2.40
C VAL A 92 -13.49 15.85 -2.17
N GLY A 93 -12.20 15.56 -2.29
CA GLY A 93 -11.15 16.55 -2.13
C GLY A 93 -9.93 16.15 -2.95
N GLN A 94 -9.20 17.14 -3.44
CA GLN A 94 -7.97 16.94 -4.22
C GLN A 94 -6.86 16.39 -3.31
N ARG A 95 -6.88 15.10 -3.04
CA ARG A 95 -5.79 14.41 -2.35
C ARG A 95 -4.76 14.01 -3.39
N ARG A 96 -3.48 14.17 -3.08
CA ARG A 96 -2.38 13.72 -3.93
C ARG A 96 -1.45 12.82 -3.11
N LEU A 97 -0.96 11.76 -3.72
CA LEU A 97 0.12 10.93 -3.17
C LEU A 97 1.40 11.29 -3.93
N GLY A 98 2.13 12.29 -3.44
CA GLY A 98 3.17 12.96 -4.21
C GLY A 98 2.56 13.66 -5.43
N ASP A 99 3.09 13.38 -6.63
CA ASP A 99 2.58 13.97 -7.86
C ASP A 99 1.29 13.33 -8.37
N VAL A 100 0.93 12.15 -7.85
CA VAL A 100 -0.19 11.34 -8.34
C VAL A 100 -1.50 11.80 -7.68
N PRO A 101 -2.48 12.34 -8.42
CA PRO A 101 -3.79 12.67 -7.87
C PRO A 101 -4.56 11.42 -7.43
N ILE A 102 -5.34 11.58 -6.37
CA ILE A 102 -6.23 10.57 -5.84
C ILE A 102 -7.67 10.97 -6.16
N ILE A 103 -8.35 10.14 -6.93
CA ILE A 103 -9.76 10.31 -7.32
C ILE A 103 -10.60 9.42 -6.42
N ASN A 104 -11.48 10.02 -5.61
CA ASN A 104 -12.41 9.27 -4.76
C ASN A 104 -13.79 9.18 -5.42
N TYR A 105 -14.29 7.96 -5.58
CA TYR A 105 -15.68 7.72 -5.95
C TYR A 105 -16.47 7.18 -4.77
N HIS A 106 -17.77 7.42 -4.76
CA HIS A 106 -18.69 6.81 -3.80
C HIS A 106 -19.22 5.44 -4.31
N ARG A 107 -19.15 5.20 -5.62
CA ARG A 107 -19.59 3.94 -6.25
C ARG A 107 -18.68 3.59 -7.41
N VAL A 108 -18.89 2.43 -8.02
CA VAL A 108 -18.19 2.05 -9.26
C VAL A 108 -18.49 3.13 -10.32
N PRO A 109 -17.46 3.83 -10.84
CA PRO A 109 -17.65 4.85 -11.85
C PRO A 109 -18.09 4.22 -13.17
N ASN A 110 -18.86 4.97 -13.95
CA ASN A 110 -19.16 4.57 -15.33
C ASN A 110 -18.01 4.96 -16.26
N ARG A 111 -18.04 4.46 -17.50
CA ARG A 111 -16.99 4.72 -18.50
C ARG A 111 -16.80 6.22 -18.78
N ALA A 112 -17.89 6.98 -18.90
CA ALA A 112 -17.83 8.40 -19.27
C ALA A 112 -17.15 9.22 -18.16
N GLN A 113 -17.58 9.01 -16.92
CA GLN A 113 -17.00 9.66 -15.74
C GLN A 113 -15.52 9.32 -15.59
N LEU A 114 -15.16 8.05 -15.75
CA LEU A 114 -13.77 7.62 -15.67
C LEU A 114 -12.91 8.17 -16.81
N SER A 115 -13.49 8.39 -17.99
CA SER A 115 -12.80 9.04 -19.12
C SER A 115 -12.51 10.50 -18.84
N THR A 116 -13.51 11.25 -18.35
CA THR A 116 -13.35 12.66 -17.99
C THR A 116 -12.29 12.83 -16.90
N ASP A 117 -12.42 12.07 -15.80
CA ASP A 117 -11.53 12.21 -14.65
C ASP A 117 -10.08 11.79 -14.96
N LEU A 118 -9.87 10.88 -15.93
CA LEU A 118 -8.53 10.49 -16.38
C LEU A 118 -7.94 11.41 -17.46
N GLN A 119 -8.78 12.15 -18.19
CA GLN A 119 -8.33 13.18 -19.13
C GLN A 119 -7.89 14.45 -18.39
N ASP A 120 -8.63 14.86 -17.36
CA ASP A 120 -8.28 16.04 -16.55
C ASP A 120 -6.95 15.89 -15.79
N VAL A 121 -6.51 14.65 -15.62
CA VAL A 121 -5.29 14.29 -14.86
C VAL A 121 -4.05 14.12 -15.75
N TYR A 122 -4.24 13.87 -17.04
CA TYR A 122 -3.15 13.62 -18.00
C TYR A 122 -2.80 14.89 -18.78
#